data_AF-A0A2U1FFM4-F1
#
_entry.id   AF-A0A2U1FFM4-F1
#
_cell.length_a   1.000
_cell.length_b   1.000
_cell.length_c   1.000
_cell.angle_alpha   90.00
_cell.angle_beta   90.00
_cell.angle_gamma   90.00
#
_symmetry.space_group_name_H-M   'P 1'
#
loop_
_entity.id
_entity.type
_entity.pdbx_description
1 polymer ?
#
loop_
_entity_poly.entity_id
_entity_poly.type
_entity_poly.pdbx_seq_one_letter_code
_entity_poly.pdbx_strand_id
1 'polypeptide(L)'
;MEGMRQLGRAERLVAAQERDGDTCLWCARPLTGTVAATTDHVVPKIKGGPSWLENEVAACRRCNGERGHRGAVEWLEECERRGWCPDAARLERVLASLAAAIVERGGQRRARPHLDAQLRRLRKRLPSAA
;
A
#
# COMPACT_ATOMS: atom_id res chain seq x y z
N MET A 1 6.85 22.04 23.13
CA MET A 1 5.77 21.44 22.32
C MET A 1 6.32 21.23 20.92
N GLU A 2 6.86 20.04 20.66
CA GLU A 2 7.39 19.68 19.35
C GLU A 2 6.20 19.57 18.38
N GLY A 3 6.00 20.58 17.53
CA GLY A 3 4.98 20.49 16.49
C GLY A 3 5.30 19.29 15.61
N MET A 4 4.45 18.25 15.62
CA MET A 4 4.61 17.06 14.79
C MET A 4 4.75 17.48 13.33
N ARG A 5 5.99 17.57 12.84
CA ARG A 5 6.27 17.89 11.44
C ARG A 5 5.68 16.77 10.59
N GLN A 6 4.75 17.13 9.71
CA GLN A 6 4.23 16.18 8.75
C GLN A 6 5.35 15.79 7.79
N LEU A 7 5.65 14.49 7.70
CA LEU A 7 6.64 13.98 6.76
C LEU A 7 6.25 14.37 5.33
N GLY A 8 7.22 14.85 4.55
CA GLY A 8 7.07 15.07 3.12
C GLY A 8 6.97 13.76 2.34
N ARG A 9 6.61 13.83 1.05
CA ARG A 9 6.46 12.64 0.18
C ARG A 9 7.74 11.79 0.10
N ALA A 10 8.90 12.44 -0.03
CA ALA A 10 10.19 11.73 -0.11
C ALA A 10 10.52 11.03 1.21
N GLU A 11 10.31 11.71 2.35
CA GLU A 11 10.55 11.15 3.68
C GLU A 11 9.62 9.95 3.95
N ARG A 12 8.35 10.01 3.53
CA ARG A 12 7.44 8.87 3.66
C ARG A 12 7.81 7.70 2.75
N LEU A 13 8.39 7.94 1.57
CA LEU A 13 8.89 6.86 0.73
C LEU A 13 10.05 6.13 1.42
N VAL A 14 11.00 6.88 1.99
CA VAL A 14 12.10 6.31 2.78
C VAL A 14 11.53 5.51 3.96
N ALA A 15 10.63 6.09 4.75
CA ALA A 15 10.01 5.39 5.87
C ALA A 15 9.21 4.14 5.44
N ALA A 16 8.58 4.15 4.27
CA ALA A 16 7.89 2.97 3.74
C ALA A 16 8.88 1.86 3.31
N GLN A 17 10.06 2.23 2.79
CA GLN A 17 11.15 1.30 2.48
C GLN A 17 11.77 0.73 3.76
N GLU A 18 11.99 1.55 4.79
CA GLU A 18 12.48 1.08 6.10
C GLU A 18 11.49 0.11 6.77
N ARG A 19 10.19 0.42 6.68
CA ARG A 19 9.13 -0.44 7.25
C ARG A 19 9.00 -1.78 6.53
N ASP A 20 9.12 -1.78 5.21
CA ASP A 20 8.68 -2.91 4.39
C ASP A 20 9.78 -3.58 3.55
N GLY A 21 10.98 -3.00 3.50
CA GLY A 21 12.08 -3.39 2.63
C GLY A 21 12.08 -2.75 1.24
N ASP A 22 13.20 -2.94 0.55
CA ASP A 22 13.52 -2.34 -0.75
C ASP A 22 13.03 -3.16 -1.96
N THR A 23 11.88 -3.82 -1.84
CA THR A 23 11.27 -4.57 -2.94
C THR A 23 9.93 -3.97 -3.34
N CYS A 24 9.63 -4.05 -4.64
CA CYS A 24 8.35 -3.63 -5.17
C CYS A 24 7.26 -4.55 -4.62
N LEU A 25 6.28 -3.99 -3.90
CA LEU A 25 5.17 -4.76 -3.33
C LEU A 25 4.44 -5.64 -4.38
N TRP A 26 4.37 -5.19 -5.63
CA TRP A 26 3.57 -5.82 -6.68
C TRP A 26 4.29 -6.88 -7.50
N CYS A 27 5.61 -6.77 -7.66
CA CYS A 27 6.36 -7.70 -8.52
C CYS A 27 7.63 -8.27 -7.89
N ALA A 28 7.86 -8.02 -6.60
CA ALA A 28 9.02 -8.43 -5.81
C ALA A 28 10.39 -7.98 -6.32
N ARG A 29 10.48 -7.25 -7.45
CA ARG A 29 11.76 -6.74 -7.95
C ARG A 29 12.41 -5.80 -6.93
N PRO A 30 13.72 -5.92 -6.68
CA PRO A 30 14.47 -4.95 -5.90
C PRO A 30 14.32 -3.55 -6.49
N LEU A 31 14.12 -2.57 -5.62
CA LEU A 31 13.99 -1.15 -5.95
C LEU A 31 15.35 -0.47 -5.86
N THR A 32 16.34 -1.04 -6.55
CA THR A 32 17.73 -0.57 -6.56
C THR A 32 18.19 -0.26 -7.98
N GLY A 33 19.27 0.52 -8.10
CA GLY A 33 19.88 0.85 -9.38
C GLY A 33 18.90 1.52 -10.35
N THR A 34 18.63 0.85 -11.48
CA THR A 34 17.75 1.38 -12.54
C THR A 34 16.26 1.26 -12.21
N VAL A 35 15.89 0.46 -11.20
CA VAL A 35 14.50 0.27 -10.77
C VAL A 35 14.19 1.24 -9.63
N ALA A 36 13.86 2.48 -9.97
CA ALA A 36 13.54 3.50 -8.98
C ALA A 36 12.26 3.17 -8.17
N ALA A 37 12.35 3.32 -6.86
CA ALA A 37 11.20 3.31 -5.96
C ALA A 37 10.27 4.50 -6.22
N THR A 38 8.97 4.26 -6.09
CA THR A 38 7.93 5.29 -6.10
C THR A 38 6.93 5.02 -4.99
N THR A 39 6.31 6.10 -4.51
CA THR A 39 5.23 6.02 -3.53
C THR A 39 3.92 5.65 -4.22
N ASP A 40 3.36 4.49 -3.86
CA ASP A 40 2.04 4.03 -4.28
C ASP A 40 1.05 4.07 -3.11
N HIS A 41 -0.17 4.55 -3.34
CA HIS A 41 -1.23 4.62 -2.31
C HIS A 41 -2.14 3.40 -2.41
N VAL A 42 -2.10 2.49 -1.44
CA VAL A 42 -2.88 1.23 -1.52
C VAL A 42 -4.40 1.49 -1.58
N VAL A 43 -4.88 2.55 -0.93
CA VAL A 43 -6.17 3.19 -1.22
C VAL A 43 -5.91 4.42 -2.09
N PRO A 44 -6.32 4.41 -3.38
CA PRO A 44 -6.17 5.55 -4.28
C PRO A 44 -6.77 6.85 -3.73
N LYS A 45 -6.12 7.99 -4.00
CA LYS A 45 -6.61 9.32 -3.61
C LYS A 45 -8.02 9.63 -4.10
N ILE A 46 -8.34 9.22 -5.33
CA ILE A 46 -9.68 9.38 -5.91
C ILE A 46 -10.78 8.63 -5.12
N LYS A 47 -10.39 7.59 -4.37
CA LYS A 47 -11.26 6.84 -3.45
C LYS A 47 -11.19 7.36 -2.01
N GLY A 48 -10.59 8.55 -1.80
CA GLY A 48 -10.45 9.20 -0.51
C GLY A 48 -9.24 8.76 0.33
N GLY A 49 -8.31 7.99 -0.24
CA GLY A 49 -7.13 7.52 0.49
C GLY A 49 -6.20 8.67 0.92
N PRO A 50 -5.78 8.74 2.20
CA PRO A 50 -4.93 9.82 2.69
C PRO A 50 -3.47 9.63 2.23
N SER A 51 -2.72 10.74 2.18
CA SER A 51 -1.25 10.70 2.02
C SER A 51 -0.57 10.50 3.38
N TRP A 52 -0.85 9.35 3.99
CA TRP A 52 -0.25 8.91 5.24
C TRP A 52 0.70 7.75 4.98
N LEU A 53 1.71 7.58 5.84
CA LEU A 53 2.66 6.48 5.72
C LEU A 53 1.94 5.13 5.70
N GLU A 54 0.88 4.97 6.49
CA GLU A 54 0.08 3.74 6.57
C GLU A 54 -0.68 3.41 5.27
N ASN A 55 -0.91 4.39 4.40
CA ASN A 55 -1.53 4.18 3.09
C ASN A 55 -0.50 4.07 1.95
N GLU A 56 0.79 4.26 2.24
CA GLU A 56 1.83 4.38 1.22
C GLU A 56 2.79 3.17 1.26
N VAL A 57 3.14 2.64 0.10
CA VAL A 57 4.11 1.54 -0.08
C VAL A 57 5.10 1.87 -1.19
N ALA A 58 6.23 1.18 -1.18
CA ALA A 58 7.23 1.27 -2.24
C ALA A 58 6.84 0.36 -3.42
N ALA A 59 6.76 0.95 -4.62
CA ALA A 59 6.49 0.25 -5.87
C ALA A 59 7.38 0.76 -6.99
N CYS A 60 7.74 -0.10 -7.95
CA CYS A 60 8.46 0.35 -9.14
C CYS A 60 7.53 1.17 -10.06
N ARG A 61 8.10 2.05 -10.89
CA ARG A 61 7.33 2.90 -11.82
C ARG A 61 6.34 2.14 -12.69
N ARG A 62 6.75 0.97 -13.23
CA ARG A 62 5.89 0.13 -14.07
C ARG A 62 4.62 -0.29 -13.33
N CYS A 63 4.79 -0.93 -12.17
CA CYS A 63 3.65 -1.46 -11.43
C CYS A 63 2.75 -0.34 -10.89
N ASN A 64 3.34 0.75 -10.38
CA ASN A 64 2.58 1.89 -9.89
C ASN A 64 1.76 2.56 -11.01
N GLY A 65 2.39 2.80 -12.17
CA GLY A 65 1.74 3.41 -13.33
C GLY A 65 0.63 2.54 -13.92
N GLU A 66 0.89 1.24 -14.11
CA GLU A 66 -0.11 0.32 -14.63
C GLU A 66 -1.29 0.14 -13.67
N ARG A 67 -1.05 0.04 -12.35
CA ARG A 67 -2.12 -0.09 -11.36
C ARG A 67 -3.14 1.06 -11.48
N GLY A 68 -2.65 2.29 -11.59
CA GLY A 68 -3.47 3.50 -11.67
C GLY A 68 -4.41 3.63 -10.47
N HIS A 69 -5.71 3.57 -10.71
CA HIS A 69 -6.74 3.71 -9.68
C HIS A 69 -7.44 2.40 -9.29
N ARG A 70 -6.95 1.26 -9.78
CA ARG A 70 -7.50 -0.07 -9.46
C ARG A 70 -7.44 -0.39 -7.97
N GLY A 71 -8.28 -1.31 -7.52
CA GLY A 71 -8.21 -1.80 -6.13
C GLY A 71 -6.87 -2.50 -5.89
N ALA A 72 -6.33 -2.40 -4.67
CA ALA A 72 -5.08 -3.07 -4.32
C ALA A 72 -5.17 -4.59 -4.53
N VAL A 73 -6.29 -5.21 -4.15
CA VAL A 73 -6.47 -6.67 -4.28
C VAL A 73 -6.69 -7.09 -5.73
N GLU A 74 -7.46 -6.32 -6.49
CA GLU A 74 -7.65 -6.53 -7.93
C GLU A 74 -6.30 -6.48 -8.68
N TRP A 75 -5.45 -5.53 -8.34
CA TRP A 75 -4.13 -5.43 -8.95
C TRP A 75 -3.19 -6.53 -8.48
N LEU A 76 -3.29 -6.96 -7.23
CA LEU A 76 -2.55 -8.11 -6.72
C LEU A 76 -2.89 -9.37 -7.52
N GLU A 77 -4.17 -9.63 -7.79
CA GLU A 77 -4.62 -10.76 -8.64
C GLU A 77 -4.07 -10.67 -10.06
N GLU A 78 -4.06 -9.47 -10.63
CA GLU A 78 -3.49 -9.24 -11.95
C GLU A 78 -1.97 -9.48 -11.97
N CYS A 79 -1.25 -9.11 -10.91
CA CYS A 79 0.17 -9.41 -10.79
C CYS A 79 0.42 -10.91 -10.75
N GLU A 80 -0.37 -11.66 -9.98
CA GLU A 80 -0.29 -13.12 -9.92
C GLU A 80 -0.62 -13.77 -11.26
N ARG A 81 -1.67 -13.31 -11.96
CA ARG A 81 -2.02 -13.79 -13.31
C ARG A 81 -0.88 -13.60 -14.32
N ARG A 82 -0.04 -12.58 -14.13
CA ARG A 82 1.15 -12.32 -14.95
C ARG A 82 2.37 -13.14 -14.53
N GLY A 83 2.23 -14.02 -13.54
CA GLY A 83 3.32 -14.81 -12.98
C GLY A 83 4.28 -14.00 -12.10
N TRP A 84 3.86 -12.84 -11.60
CA TRP A 84 4.64 -12.10 -10.61
C TRP A 84 4.32 -12.58 -9.19
N CYS A 85 5.23 -12.30 -8.25
CA CYS A 85 5.07 -12.65 -6.85
C CYS A 85 4.78 -11.40 -6.00
N PRO A 86 3.56 -10.84 -6.02
CA PRO A 86 3.22 -9.74 -5.12
C PRO A 86 3.23 -10.21 -3.66
N ASP A 87 3.58 -9.30 -2.74
CA ASP A 87 3.59 -9.59 -1.31
C ASP A 87 2.21 -9.34 -0.68
N ALA A 88 1.36 -10.36 -0.74
CA ALA A 88 0.00 -10.32 -0.18
C ALA A 88 -0.02 -10.13 1.34
N ALA A 89 0.95 -10.71 2.05
CA ALA A 89 1.03 -10.59 3.51
C ALA A 89 1.40 -9.15 3.92
N ARG A 90 2.36 -8.53 3.23
CA ARG A 90 2.69 -7.10 3.40
C ARG A 90 1.50 -6.22 3.07
N LEU A 91 0.79 -6.48 1.98
CA LEU A 91 -0.40 -5.69 1.63
C LEU A 91 -1.47 -5.75 2.73
N GLU A 92 -1.68 -6.91 3.34
CA GLU A 92 -2.62 -7.05 4.46
C GLU A 92 -2.20 -6.21 5.66
N ARG A 93 -0.93 -6.30 6.08
CA ARG A 93 -0.39 -5.50 7.19
C ARG A 93 -0.56 -4.00 6.96
N VAL A 94 -0.28 -3.53 5.74
CA VAL A 94 -0.43 -2.11 5.37
C VAL A 94 -1.90 -1.68 5.44
N LEU A 95 -2.80 -2.44 4.83
CA LEU A 95 -4.24 -2.12 4.86
C LEU A 95 -4.80 -2.16 6.29
N ALA A 96 -4.36 -3.12 7.12
CA ALA A 96 -4.78 -3.24 8.52
C ALA A 96 -4.26 -2.06 9.36
N SER A 97 -2.99 -1.67 9.16
CA SER A 97 -2.39 -0.48 9.79
C SER A 97 -3.14 0.80 9.40
N LEU A 98 -3.49 0.96 8.12
CA LEU A 98 -4.30 2.09 7.68
C LEU A 98 -5.68 2.10 8.34
N ALA A 99 -6.33 0.95 8.47
CA ALA A 99 -7.64 0.85 9.11
C ALA A 99 -7.56 1.29 10.58
N ALA A 100 -6.54 0.84 11.31
CA ALA A 100 -6.29 1.27 12.68
C ALA A 100 -6.02 2.78 12.78
N ALA A 101 -5.17 3.32 11.92
CA ALA A 101 -4.86 4.75 11.89
C ALA A 101 -6.10 5.62 11.58
N ILE A 102 -7.02 5.13 10.73
CA ILE A 102 -8.28 5.83 10.46
C ILE A 102 -9.20 5.82 11.68
N VAL A 103 -9.23 4.73 12.45
CA VAL A 103 -10.01 4.66 13.70
C VAL A 103 -9.45 5.64 14.73
N GLU A 104 -8.13 5.70 14.87
CA GLU A 104 -7.45 6.57 15.84
C GLU A 104 -7.55 8.06 15.46
N ARG A 105 -7.20 8.41 14.23
CA ARG A 105 -7.10 9.81 13.77
C ARG A 105 -8.44 10.38 13.29
N GLY A 106 -9.38 9.53 12.89
CA GLY A 106 -10.66 9.94 12.31
C GLY A 106 -10.54 10.60 10.93
N GLY A 107 -11.61 11.27 10.50
CA GLY A 107 -11.63 12.13 9.29
C GLY A 107 -11.71 11.43 7.93
N GLN A 108 -11.29 10.15 7.80
CA GLN A 108 -11.21 9.46 6.51
C GLN A 108 -12.47 8.67 6.11
N ARG A 109 -13.66 9.25 6.30
CA ARG A 109 -14.95 8.58 6.05
C ARG A 109 -15.10 8.05 4.61
N ARG A 110 -14.52 8.74 3.62
CA ARG A 110 -14.59 8.35 2.21
C ARG A 110 -13.72 7.12 1.87
N ALA A 111 -12.56 6.97 2.51
CA ALA A 111 -11.67 5.82 2.27
C ALA A 111 -12.19 4.52 2.88
N ARG A 112 -12.86 4.62 4.04
CA ARG A 112 -13.20 3.46 4.89
C ARG A 112 -13.97 2.35 4.16
N PRO A 113 -15.04 2.62 3.37
CA PRO A 113 -15.75 1.56 2.66
C PRO A 113 -14.87 0.80 1.66
N HIS A 114 -14.00 1.52 0.94
CA HIS A 114 -13.08 0.89 -0.01
C HIS A 114 -12.03 0.05 0.71
N LEU A 115 -11.42 0.61 1.76
CA LEU A 115 -10.42 -0.07 2.59
C LEU A 115 -10.97 -1.37 3.17
N ASP A 116 -12.13 -1.31 3.82
CA ASP A 116 -12.75 -2.47 4.47
C ASP A 116 -13.09 -3.56 3.45
N ALA A 117 -13.55 -3.17 2.25
CA ALA A 117 -13.81 -4.11 1.16
C ALA A 117 -12.51 -4.79 0.66
N GLN A 118 -11.41 -4.04 0.51
CA GLN A 118 -10.12 -4.60 0.13
C GLN A 118 -9.59 -5.55 1.21
N LEU A 119 -9.62 -5.16 2.49
CA LEU A 119 -9.21 -6.03 3.60
C LEU A 119 -9.99 -7.33 3.65
N ARG A 120 -11.33 -7.26 3.59
CA ARG A 120 -12.17 -8.46 3.60
C ARG A 120 -11.85 -9.39 2.42
N ARG A 121 -11.65 -8.82 1.22
CA ARG A 121 -11.31 -9.62 0.03
C ARG A 121 -9.93 -10.26 0.17
N LEU A 122 -8.94 -9.54 0.67
CA LEU A 122 -7.58 -10.06 0.85
C LEU A 122 -7.52 -11.16 1.92
N ARG A 123 -8.15 -10.96 3.07
CA ARG A 123 -8.16 -11.96 4.16
C ARG A 123 -8.84 -13.26 3.79
N LYS A 124 -9.84 -13.24 2.90
CA LYS A 124 -10.44 -14.46 2.36
C LYS A 124 -9.48 -15.29 1.48
N ARG A 125 -8.41 -14.66 0.99
CA ARG A 125 -7.42 -15.29 0.12
C ARG A 125 -6.19 -15.78 0.86
N LEU A 126 -5.83 -15.12 1.96
CA LEU A 126 -4.75 -15.59 2.81
C LEU A 126 -5.20 -16.88 3.52
N PRO A 127 -4.33 -17.90 3.63
CA PRO A 127 -4.65 -19.08 4.40
C PRO A 127 -5.01 -18.64 5.83
N SER A 128 -6.08 -19.21 6.39
CA SER A 128 -6.33 -19.01 7.83
C SER A 128 -5.11 -19.53 8.57
N ALA A 129 -4.53 -18.69 9.44
CA ALA A 129 -3.48 -19.15 10.34
C ALA A 129 -4.04 -20.35 11.09
N ALA A 130 -3.42 -21.52 10.87
CA ALA A 130 -3.72 -22.75 11.60
C ALA A 130 -3.24 -22.65 13.05
#